data_AF-A0A941IVI8-F1
#
_entry.id   AF-A0A941IVI8-F1
#
_cell.length_a   1.000
_cell.length_b   1.000
_cell.length_c   1.000
_cell.angle_alpha   90.00
_cell.angle_beta   90.00
_cell.angle_gamma   90.00
#
_symmetry.space_group_name_H-M   'P 1'
#
loop_
_entity.id
_entity.type
_entity.pdbx_description
1 polymer ?
#
loop_
_entity_poly.entity_id
_entity_poly.type
_entity_poly.pdbx_seq_one_letter_code
_entity_poly.pdbx_strand_id
1 'polypeptide(L)'
;MTTTLDRPTAARSDRRPSRRAAADTSAAATNLSPTSSAPEDTAPHPVSGIVELQDQHGFLRVTGYLPGPRDHYISADLIRRHKLRTGDYVHGAGRAPSQSSARTSAYASAQAKASPLVSVESVNGRRTDDPDAQRERPRFAELTPLHPREQLRLETGPAEPGTRVIDLLTPIGKGQRGLIVAQPKTGKTQLLRSIAQAVERNHPECHLMVVLLDERPEEVTDMRRTVGGEVISSTFDRPAYEHIAAAELAVERAKRIAELGGDVVILLDSLTRLCRAHNNNAKPGGRTLSGGVDAAAIAKPKQLFGAARNLEEAGSITILATALVETGSRADDFFFEELKSTGNMELRLDRALAERRLFPAVDVTGSGTRREELLVSPEELDTVRRLRRVLAAQSGAQATELLLERMRHTRDNAEFLRQIRQTTPAGSTES
;
A
#
# COMPACT_ATOMS: atom_id res chain seq x y z
N MET A 1 28.86 17.86 -48.53
CA MET A 1 29.62 19.08 -48.23
C MET A 1 29.86 19.08 -46.71
N THR A 2 30.68 18.19 -46.17
CA THR A 2 32.15 18.06 -46.28
C THR A 2 32.85 19.24 -45.61
N THR A 3 33.35 19.07 -44.39
CA THR A 3 34.81 19.18 -44.14
C THR A 3 35.22 18.63 -42.77
N THR A 4 36.20 17.74 -42.86
CA THR A 4 37.00 17.02 -41.86
C THR A 4 38.29 17.82 -41.57
N LEU A 5 39.14 17.27 -40.67
CA LEU A 5 40.63 17.40 -40.55
C LEU A 5 41.08 17.96 -39.18
N ASP A 6 42.15 17.49 -38.50
CA ASP A 6 43.00 16.30 -38.67
C ASP A 6 43.90 16.12 -37.41
N ARG A 7 44.52 14.94 -37.30
CA ARG A 7 45.66 14.61 -36.39
C ARG A 7 47.02 14.97 -37.04
N PRO A 8 48.13 14.96 -36.27
CA PRO A 8 49.24 14.01 -36.51
C PRO A 8 49.84 13.43 -35.19
N THR A 9 50.21 12.13 -35.00
CA THR A 9 51.41 11.32 -35.40
C THR A 9 52.77 11.92 -35.00
N ALA A 10 53.85 11.22 -34.63
CA ALA A 10 54.20 9.89 -34.08
C ALA A 10 55.76 9.87 -34.01
N ALA A 11 56.41 9.20 -33.04
CA ALA A 11 57.78 8.68 -33.24
C ALA A 11 58.15 7.56 -32.25
N ARG A 12 58.58 6.44 -32.82
CA ARG A 12 59.13 5.21 -32.22
C ARG A 12 60.64 5.35 -31.95
N SER A 13 61.17 4.53 -31.04
CA SER A 13 62.41 3.78 -31.32
C SER A 13 62.51 2.48 -30.51
N ASP A 14 62.59 1.38 -31.24
CA ASP A 14 62.96 0.03 -30.81
C ASP A 14 64.39 -0.04 -30.26
N ARG A 15 64.66 -1.00 -29.35
CA ARG A 15 65.81 -1.95 -29.43
C ARG A 15 65.79 -2.99 -28.30
N ARG A 16 65.55 -4.26 -28.66
CA ARG A 16 66.10 -5.49 -28.05
C ARG A 16 67.42 -5.83 -28.79
N PRO A 17 68.34 -6.74 -28.34
CA PRO A 17 68.09 -8.05 -27.66
C PRO A 17 69.11 -8.41 -26.55
N SER A 18 68.99 -9.48 -25.74
CA SER A 18 69.37 -10.87 -26.07
C SER A 18 69.35 -11.77 -24.80
N ARG A 19 69.30 -13.09 -25.01
CA ARG A 19 69.21 -14.20 -24.03
C ARG A 19 70.58 -14.72 -23.57
N ARG A 20 70.67 -15.15 -22.30
CA ARG A 20 71.44 -16.28 -21.67
C ARG A 20 71.51 -15.97 -20.15
N ALA A 21 71.59 -16.86 -19.17
CA ALA A 21 71.44 -18.30 -18.94
C ALA A 21 71.44 -18.47 -17.39
N ALA A 22 71.07 -19.67 -16.92
CA ALA A 22 70.83 -20.09 -15.54
C ALA A 22 71.88 -19.74 -14.45
N ALA A 23 71.43 -19.63 -13.19
CA ALA A 23 71.92 -20.40 -12.03
C ALA A 23 71.16 -20.05 -10.73
N ASP A 24 71.03 -21.07 -9.88
CA ASP A 24 70.42 -21.14 -8.53
C ASP A 24 70.72 -20.00 -7.55
N THR A 25 69.77 -19.71 -6.67
CA THR A 25 70.02 -19.69 -5.20
C THR A 25 68.72 -19.65 -4.40
N SER A 26 68.81 -20.25 -3.22
CA SER A 26 67.77 -20.80 -2.35
C SER A 26 66.91 -19.80 -1.55
N ALA A 27 65.67 -20.23 -1.33
CA ALA A 27 64.92 -20.18 -0.06
C ALA A 27 65.22 -19.07 0.97
N ALA A 28 64.22 -18.22 1.20
CA ALA A 28 63.83 -17.76 2.54
C ALA A 28 62.35 -17.33 2.51
N ALA A 29 61.48 -18.20 3.02
CA ALA A 29 60.08 -17.90 3.27
C ALA A 29 60.00 -17.03 4.53
N THR A 30 59.67 -15.75 4.38
CA THR A 30 59.34 -14.88 5.50
C THR A 30 57.83 -14.89 5.69
N ASN A 31 57.41 -15.53 6.77
CA ASN A 31 56.03 -15.60 7.26
C ASN A 31 55.41 -14.19 7.35
N LEU A 32 54.51 -13.85 6.43
CA LEU A 32 53.54 -12.80 6.62
C LEU A 32 52.45 -13.34 7.55
N SER A 33 52.51 -12.95 8.82
CA SER A 33 51.44 -13.14 9.78
C SER A 33 50.14 -12.58 9.21
N PRO A 34 49.00 -13.28 9.29
CA PRO A 34 47.72 -12.70 8.91
C PRO A 34 47.43 -11.55 9.88
N THR A 35 47.23 -10.36 9.33
CA THR A 35 46.64 -9.22 10.02
C THR A 35 45.40 -9.68 10.77
N SER A 36 45.42 -9.53 12.10
CA SER A 36 44.30 -9.83 12.97
C SER A 36 43.08 -9.04 12.51
N SER A 37 42.09 -9.73 11.95
CA SER A 37 40.73 -9.20 11.85
C SER A 37 40.28 -8.92 13.28
N ALA A 38 39.96 -7.66 13.58
CA ALA A 38 39.29 -7.26 14.81
C ALA A 38 38.08 -8.19 15.06
N PRO A 39 37.71 -8.48 16.33
CA PRO A 39 36.51 -9.25 16.60
C PRO A 39 35.32 -8.53 15.97
N GLU A 40 34.65 -9.16 15.00
CA GLU A 40 33.37 -8.68 14.48
C GLU A 40 32.42 -8.51 15.66
N ASP A 41 31.87 -7.30 15.77
CA ASP A 41 31.11 -6.85 16.92
C ASP A 41 29.84 -7.70 17.11
N THR A 42 29.92 -8.68 18.00
CA THR A 42 28.80 -9.58 18.38
C THR A 42 27.90 -8.95 19.44
N ALA A 43 28.10 -7.65 19.73
CA ALA A 43 27.25 -6.90 20.62
C ALA A 43 25.81 -6.83 20.10
N PRO A 44 24.81 -6.93 20.98
CA PRO A 44 23.43 -6.63 20.62
C PRO A 44 23.33 -5.19 20.08
N HIS A 45 22.61 -5.01 18.97
CA HIS A 45 22.35 -3.70 18.36
C HIS A 45 20.84 -3.46 18.25
N PRO A 46 20.37 -2.20 18.36
CA PRO A 46 18.96 -1.89 18.28
C PRO A 46 18.42 -2.22 16.88
N VAL A 47 17.26 -2.85 16.83
CA VAL A 47 16.55 -3.23 15.62
C VAL A 47 15.06 -2.95 15.77
N SER A 48 14.42 -2.60 14.66
CA SER A 48 12.97 -2.43 14.62
C SER A 48 12.42 -2.95 13.31
N GLY A 49 11.21 -3.48 13.37
CA GLY A 49 10.58 -4.05 12.19
C GLY A 49 9.20 -4.62 12.44
N ILE A 50 8.64 -5.23 11.41
CA ILE A 50 7.31 -5.84 11.43
C ILE A 50 7.46 -7.34 11.60
N VAL A 51 6.74 -7.91 12.55
CA VAL A 51 6.73 -9.34 12.82
C VAL A 51 5.97 -10.07 11.70
N GLU A 52 6.60 -11.06 11.10
CA GLU A 52 5.97 -12.06 10.23
C GLU A 52 6.15 -13.44 10.85
N LEU A 53 5.05 -14.02 11.34
CA LEU A 53 5.07 -15.34 11.96
C LEU A 53 4.87 -16.45 10.93
N GLN A 54 5.56 -17.56 11.20
CA GLN A 54 5.39 -18.88 10.60
C GLN A 54 5.05 -19.87 11.74
N ASP A 55 4.75 -21.13 11.42
CA ASP A 55 4.16 -22.10 12.36
C ASP A 55 4.79 -22.11 13.78
N GLN A 56 6.12 -22.19 13.88
CA GLN A 56 6.84 -22.31 15.16
C GLN A 56 7.93 -21.24 15.36
N HIS A 57 8.02 -20.25 14.48
CA HIS A 57 9.01 -19.18 14.56
C HIS A 57 8.54 -17.97 13.76
N GLY A 58 9.31 -16.89 13.74
CA GLY A 58 8.98 -15.74 12.90
C GLY A 58 10.22 -15.01 12.45
N PHE A 59 10.00 -13.97 11.67
CA PHE A 59 11.02 -13.03 11.24
C PHE A 59 10.56 -11.60 11.54
N LEU A 60 11.49 -10.79 12.02
CA LEU A 60 11.34 -9.35 12.12
C LEU A 60 11.80 -8.74 10.79
N ARG A 61 10.86 -8.25 9.98
CA ARG A 61 11.12 -7.59 8.70
C ARG A 61 11.62 -6.17 8.96
N VAL A 62 12.90 -5.92 8.69
CA VAL A 62 13.54 -4.62 9.02
C VAL A 62 13.69 -3.70 7.81
N THR A 63 13.62 -4.25 6.60
CA THR A 63 13.79 -3.48 5.34
C THR A 63 12.48 -3.13 4.65
N GLY A 64 11.34 -3.48 5.25
CA GLY A 64 10.01 -3.26 4.69
C GLY A 64 9.10 -4.47 4.95
N TYR A 65 8.28 -4.80 3.97
CA TYR A 65 7.23 -5.85 4.08
C TYR A 65 7.57 -7.15 3.36
N LEU A 66 8.77 -7.22 2.76
CA LEU A 66 9.26 -8.40 2.05
C LEU A 66 10.49 -8.97 2.76
N PRO A 67 10.77 -10.27 2.61
CA PRO A 67 11.97 -10.88 3.15
C PRO A 67 13.24 -10.15 2.70
N GLY A 68 14.07 -9.77 3.67
CA GLY A 68 15.33 -9.06 3.46
C GLY A 68 16.51 -9.77 4.12
N PRO A 69 17.75 -9.53 3.63
CA PRO A 69 18.95 -10.13 4.21
C PRO A 69 19.28 -9.62 5.62
N ARG A 70 18.64 -8.53 6.06
CA ARG A 70 18.81 -7.93 7.39
C ARG A 70 17.74 -8.36 8.39
N ASP A 71 16.82 -9.23 7.99
CA ASP A 71 15.74 -9.68 8.85
C ASP A 71 16.25 -10.50 10.03
N HIS A 72 15.54 -10.39 11.15
CA HIS A 72 15.94 -11.09 12.37
C HIS A 72 15.02 -12.27 12.67
N TYR A 73 15.60 -13.42 12.97
CA TYR A 73 14.87 -14.59 13.42
C TYR A 73 14.27 -14.36 14.82
N ILE A 74 12.98 -14.67 14.97
CA ILE A 74 12.25 -14.60 16.23
C ILE A 74 11.94 -16.02 16.70
N SER A 75 12.41 -16.35 17.91
CA SER A 75 12.18 -17.67 18.50
C SER A 75 10.75 -17.84 19.03
N ALA A 76 10.28 -19.09 19.11
CA ALA A 76 9.00 -19.44 19.74
C ALA A 76 8.88 -18.94 21.18
N ASP A 77 10.00 -18.81 21.90
CA ASP A 77 10.00 -18.30 23.27
C ASP A 77 9.65 -16.80 23.31
N LEU A 78 10.30 -15.99 22.47
CA LEU A 78 9.98 -14.56 22.36
C LEU A 78 8.55 -14.32 21.88
N ILE A 79 8.09 -15.12 20.89
CA ILE A 79 6.71 -15.04 20.39
C ILE A 79 5.71 -15.29 21.52
N ARG A 80 5.88 -16.37 22.29
CA ARG A 80 4.96 -16.70 23.39
C ARG A 80 5.05 -15.70 24.54
N ARG A 81 6.27 -15.34 24.95
CA ARG A 81 6.52 -14.42 26.07
C ARG A 81 5.88 -13.05 25.85
N HIS A 82 6.00 -12.51 24.63
CA HIS A 82 5.47 -11.19 24.29
C HIS A 82 4.14 -11.24 23.54
N LYS A 83 3.51 -12.43 23.44
CA LYS A 83 2.23 -12.66 22.73
C LYS A 83 2.21 -12.03 21.33
N LEU A 84 3.33 -12.14 20.61
CA LEU A 84 3.49 -11.51 19.30
C LEU A 84 2.53 -12.11 18.28
N ARG A 85 2.02 -11.27 17.39
CA ARG A 85 1.21 -11.63 16.22
C ARG A 85 1.82 -11.05 14.96
N THR A 86 1.57 -11.69 13.82
CA THR A 86 1.95 -11.11 12.51
C THR A 86 1.41 -9.68 12.39
N GLY A 87 2.22 -8.77 11.87
CA GLY A 87 1.93 -7.34 11.76
C GLY A 87 2.33 -6.50 12.98
N ASP A 88 2.76 -7.10 14.09
CA ASP A 88 3.23 -6.33 15.25
C ASP A 88 4.51 -5.59 14.90
N TYR A 89 4.58 -4.30 15.24
CA TYR A 89 5.81 -3.52 15.11
C TYR A 89 6.61 -3.63 16.39
N VAL A 90 7.83 -4.16 16.30
CA VAL A 90 8.67 -4.48 17.46
C VAL A 90 9.92 -3.61 17.43
N HIS A 91 10.26 -3.03 18.59
CA HIS A 91 11.59 -2.50 18.88
C HIS A 91 12.31 -3.45 19.84
N GLY A 92 13.59 -3.70 19.61
CA GLY A 92 14.38 -4.56 20.49
C GLY A 92 15.85 -4.58 20.07
N ALA A 93 16.57 -5.61 20.51
CA ALA A 93 17.98 -5.79 20.18
C ALA A 93 18.22 -7.07 19.39
N GLY A 94 18.89 -6.96 18.24
CA GLY A 94 19.35 -8.06 17.40
C GLY A 94 20.83 -8.35 17.57
N ARG A 95 21.31 -9.49 17.07
CA ARG A 95 22.75 -9.82 17.06
C ARG A 95 23.15 -10.35 15.68
N ALA A 96 24.36 -10.00 15.22
CA ALA A 96 24.92 -10.57 14.01
C ALA A 96 25.00 -12.12 14.08
N PRO A 97 24.86 -12.83 12.95
CA PRO A 97 24.92 -14.29 12.96
C PRO A 97 26.31 -14.76 13.38
N SER A 98 26.39 -15.73 14.29
CA SER A 98 27.66 -16.30 14.73
C SER A 98 28.36 -17.04 13.59
N GLN A 99 29.68 -16.86 13.43
CA GLN A 99 30.48 -17.60 12.44
C GLN A 99 30.42 -19.12 12.64
N SER A 100 30.10 -19.63 13.85
CA SER A 100 29.91 -21.07 14.08
C SER A 100 28.68 -21.62 13.36
N SER A 101 27.61 -20.82 13.24
CA SER A 101 26.36 -21.19 12.56
C SER A 101 26.48 -21.10 11.03
N ALA A 102 27.39 -20.25 10.54
CA ALA A 102 27.69 -20.10 9.12
C ALA A 102 28.54 -21.25 8.55
N ARG A 103 29.33 -21.94 9.38
CA ARG A 103 30.28 -22.98 8.95
C ARG A 103 29.73 -24.40 8.91
N THR A 104 28.60 -24.69 9.56
CA THR A 104 28.18 -26.09 9.79
C THR A 104 27.41 -26.74 8.64
N SER A 105 26.97 -26.02 7.59
CA SER A 105 26.32 -26.69 6.46
C SER A 105 26.10 -25.77 5.24
N ALA A 106 26.55 -26.20 4.06
CA ALA A 106 26.11 -25.64 2.78
C ALA A 106 24.58 -25.80 2.55
N TYR A 107 23.93 -26.62 3.38
CA TYR A 107 22.49 -26.90 3.43
C TYR A 107 21.78 -26.30 4.65
N ALA A 108 22.40 -25.34 5.35
CA ALA A 108 21.76 -24.66 6.48
C ALA A 108 20.48 -23.93 6.00
N SER A 109 19.34 -24.23 6.63
CA SER A 109 18.05 -23.62 6.33
C SER A 109 18.13 -22.09 6.45
N ALA A 110 17.26 -21.35 5.76
CA ALA A 110 17.21 -19.88 5.85
C ALA A 110 17.17 -19.37 7.32
N GLN A 111 16.61 -20.19 8.21
CA GLN A 111 16.56 -20.02 9.67
C GLN A 111 17.95 -19.96 10.34
N ALA A 112 18.92 -20.74 9.89
CA ALA A 112 20.26 -20.80 10.48
C ALA A 112 21.19 -19.67 10.01
N LYS A 113 20.80 -18.94 8.94
CA LYS A 113 21.56 -17.81 8.38
C LYS A 113 21.08 -16.45 8.87
N ALA A 114 19.87 -16.36 9.41
CA ALA A 114 19.30 -15.10 9.88
C ALA A 114 19.87 -14.70 11.26
N SER A 115 20.08 -13.40 11.44
CA SER A 115 20.46 -12.77 12.71
C SER A 115 19.39 -13.03 13.79
N PRO A 116 19.69 -13.56 14.99
CA PRO A 116 18.66 -13.73 16.00
C PRO A 116 18.24 -12.39 16.64
N LEU A 117 16.94 -12.24 16.91
CA LEU A 117 16.43 -11.23 17.84
C LEU A 117 16.71 -11.71 19.27
N VAL A 118 17.40 -10.87 20.06
CA VAL A 118 17.85 -11.19 21.42
C VAL A 118 16.81 -10.79 22.47
N SER A 119 16.19 -9.62 22.30
CA SER A 119 15.20 -9.10 23.24
C SER A 119 14.15 -8.22 22.56
N VAL A 120 13.00 -8.08 23.19
CA VAL A 120 11.88 -7.22 22.77
C VAL A 120 11.67 -6.16 23.84
N GLU A 121 11.84 -4.89 23.45
CA GLU A 121 11.73 -3.73 24.34
C GLU A 121 10.36 -3.06 24.24
N SER A 122 9.76 -3.03 23.04
CA SER A 122 8.40 -2.55 22.86
C SER A 122 7.68 -3.27 21.73
N VAL A 123 6.34 -3.30 21.83
CA VAL A 123 5.43 -3.85 20.84
C VAL A 123 4.36 -2.81 20.54
N ASN A 124 4.30 -2.35 19.29
CA ASN A 124 3.39 -1.30 18.80
C ASN A 124 3.44 -0.02 19.66
N GLY A 125 4.66 0.40 20.03
CA GLY A 125 4.88 1.61 20.84
C GLY A 125 4.65 1.44 22.34
N ARG A 126 4.15 0.28 22.79
CA ARG A 126 4.01 -0.03 24.22
C ARG A 126 5.23 -0.77 24.74
N ARG A 127 5.90 -0.23 25.76
CA ARG A 127 7.11 -0.85 26.34
C ARG A 127 6.75 -2.14 27.09
N THR A 128 7.60 -3.16 26.99
CA THR A 128 7.32 -4.49 27.56
C THR A 128 7.39 -4.53 29.09
N ASP A 129 8.01 -3.53 29.71
CA ASP A 129 8.08 -3.34 31.17
C ASP A 129 6.87 -2.59 31.76
N ASP A 130 5.99 -2.06 30.91
CA ASP A 130 4.74 -1.41 31.33
C ASP A 130 3.67 -2.46 31.70
N PRO A 131 3.10 -2.43 32.92
CA PRO A 131 1.99 -3.32 33.31
C PRO A 131 0.80 -3.25 32.35
N ASP A 132 0.50 -2.08 31.79
CA ASP A 132 -0.62 -1.91 30.85
C ASP A 132 -0.34 -2.51 29.47
N ALA A 133 0.93 -2.67 29.09
CA ALA A 133 1.34 -3.39 27.88
C ALA A 133 1.10 -4.90 27.98
N GLN A 134 0.94 -5.44 29.19
CA GLN A 134 0.64 -6.86 29.43
C GLN A 134 -0.86 -7.18 29.40
N ARG A 135 -1.73 -6.16 29.40
CA ARG A 135 -3.17 -6.36 29.23
C ARG A 135 -3.46 -7.05 27.91
N GLU A 136 -4.46 -7.92 27.92
CA GLU A 136 -4.86 -8.64 26.71
C GLU A 136 -5.43 -7.67 25.67
N ARG A 137 -4.71 -7.52 24.56
CA ARG A 137 -5.17 -6.75 23.40
C ARG A 137 -6.31 -7.53 22.72
N PRO A 138 -7.45 -6.89 22.39
CA PRO A 138 -8.53 -7.57 21.70
C PRO A 138 -8.05 -8.15 20.37
N ARG A 139 -8.72 -9.21 19.92
CA ARG A 139 -8.46 -9.75 18.58
C ARG A 139 -9.34 -9.03 17.57
N PHE A 140 -8.75 -8.59 16.47
CA PHE A 140 -9.49 -7.89 15.40
C PHE A 140 -10.76 -8.62 14.94
N ALA A 141 -10.76 -9.94 14.95
CA ALA A 141 -11.90 -10.76 14.55
C ALA A 141 -13.07 -10.76 15.56
N GLU A 142 -12.82 -10.38 16.80
CA GLU A 142 -13.80 -10.34 17.90
C GLU A 142 -14.44 -8.95 18.07
N LEU A 143 -13.86 -7.92 17.44
CA LEU A 143 -14.35 -6.55 17.52
C LEU A 143 -15.59 -6.35 16.65
N THR A 144 -16.54 -5.55 17.13
CA THR A 144 -17.87 -5.39 16.52
C THR A 144 -17.78 -4.46 15.30
N PRO A 145 -18.08 -4.94 14.07
CA PRO A 145 -18.03 -4.12 12.87
C PRO A 145 -19.24 -3.20 12.78
N LEU A 146 -19.02 -1.91 12.54
CA LEU A 146 -20.05 -0.91 12.32
C LEU A 146 -19.94 -0.26 10.94
N HIS A 147 -21.02 0.41 10.52
CA HIS A 147 -20.93 1.38 9.43
C HIS A 147 -20.03 2.55 9.84
N PRO A 148 -19.28 3.14 8.89
CA PRO A 148 -18.57 4.40 9.12
C PRO A 148 -19.54 5.50 9.56
N ARG A 149 -19.12 6.29 10.56
CA ARG A 149 -19.90 7.42 11.14
C ARG A 149 -19.13 8.73 11.20
N GLU A 150 -17.81 8.67 11.04
CA GLU A 150 -16.93 9.84 10.98
C GLU A 150 -16.39 9.96 9.56
N GLN A 151 -16.63 11.10 8.92
CA GLN A 151 -16.16 11.37 7.57
C GLN A 151 -14.67 11.72 7.56
N LEU A 152 -13.92 11.10 6.67
CA LEU A 152 -12.60 11.56 6.22
C LEU A 152 -12.81 12.66 5.18
N ARG A 153 -12.80 13.93 5.60
CA ARG A 153 -12.98 15.09 4.70
C ARG A 153 -11.70 15.31 3.92
N LEU A 154 -11.77 15.22 2.60
CA LEU A 154 -10.60 15.29 1.72
C LEU A 154 -10.37 16.66 1.11
N GLU A 155 -11.36 17.55 1.11
CA GLU A 155 -11.22 18.90 0.57
C GLU A 155 -10.04 19.64 1.23
N THR A 156 -9.08 20.09 0.41
CA THR A 156 -7.91 20.87 0.85
C THR A 156 -7.86 22.28 0.26
N GLY A 157 -8.81 22.60 -0.65
CA GLY A 157 -8.96 23.90 -1.30
C GLY A 157 -9.45 23.79 -2.75
N PRO A 158 -9.64 24.94 -3.44
CA PRO A 158 -10.24 24.97 -4.78
C PRO A 158 -9.31 24.41 -5.87
N ALA A 159 -8.00 24.30 -5.61
CA ALA A 159 -7.02 23.79 -6.56
C ALA A 159 -7.07 22.25 -6.73
N GLU A 160 -7.73 21.54 -5.81
CA GLU A 160 -7.83 20.07 -5.82
C GLU A 160 -9.29 19.63 -6.04
N PRO A 161 -9.87 19.82 -7.25
CA PRO A 161 -11.26 19.49 -7.52
C PRO A 161 -11.60 18.01 -7.32
N GLY A 162 -10.62 17.10 -7.47
CA GLY A 162 -10.79 15.67 -7.21
C GLY A 162 -11.29 15.36 -5.80
N THR A 163 -10.62 15.92 -4.79
CA THR A 163 -10.98 15.72 -3.38
C THR A 163 -12.35 16.32 -3.05
N ARG A 164 -12.64 17.50 -3.61
CA ARG A 164 -13.93 18.17 -3.45
C ARG A 164 -15.08 17.37 -4.05
N VAL A 165 -14.89 16.81 -5.25
CA VAL A 165 -15.88 15.93 -5.91
C VAL A 165 -16.13 14.68 -5.07
N ILE A 166 -15.07 14.07 -4.52
CA ILE A 166 -15.20 12.90 -3.64
C ILE A 166 -16.04 13.24 -2.41
N ASP A 167 -15.74 14.33 -1.70
CA ASP A 167 -16.49 14.74 -0.50
C ASP A 167 -17.98 14.99 -0.78
N LEU A 168 -18.32 15.48 -1.99
CA LEU A 168 -19.69 15.77 -2.38
C LEU A 168 -20.48 14.53 -2.82
N LEU A 169 -19.86 13.62 -3.58
CA LEU A 169 -20.58 12.54 -4.29
C LEU A 169 -20.28 11.14 -3.77
N THR A 170 -19.14 10.96 -3.11
CA THR A 170 -18.70 9.67 -2.56
C THR A 170 -18.02 9.91 -1.22
N PRO A 171 -18.72 10.47 -0.21
CA PRO A 171 -18.10 10.76 1.07
C PRO A 171 -17.48 9.49 1.64
N ILE A 172 -16.25 9.58 2.14
CA ILE A 172 -15.47 8.47 2.67
C ILE A 172 -15.50 8.56 4.19
N GLY A 173 -15.81 7.47 4.88
CA GLY A 173 -15.74 7.42 6.33
C GLY A 173 -14.55 6.62 6.88
N LYS A 174 -14.23 6.82 8.15
CA LYS A 174 -13.35 5.93 8.92
C LYS A 174 -13.95 4.53 8.99
N GLY A 175 -13.26 3.55 8.41
CA GLY A 175 -13.77 2.19 8.21
C GLY A 175 -14.35 1.90 6.82
N GLN A 176 -14.22 2.81 5.84
CA GLN A 176 -14.81 2.62 4.51
C GLN A 176 -14.12 1.49 3.72
N ARG A 177 -14.92 0.73 2.95
CA ARG A 177 -14.46 -0.20 1.91
C ARG A 177 -14.78 0.39 0.54
N GLY A 178 -13.87 1.22 0.04
CA GLY A 178 -14.04 1.93 -1.22
C GLY A 178 -13.36 1.24 -2.40
N LEU A 179 -14.06 1.17 -3.52
CA LEU A 179 -13.50 0.78 -4.81
C LEU A 179 -13.37 2.00 -5.71
N ILE A 180 -12.16 2.29 -6.16
CA ILE A 180 -11.89 3.25 -7.24
C ILE A 180 -11.85 2.47 -8.54
N VAL A 181 -12.98 2.45 -9.24
CA VAL A 181 -13.17 1.71 -10.47
C VAL A 181 -12.59 2.53 -11.61
N ALA A 182 -11.52 2.04 -12.22
CA ALA A 182 -10.75 2.83 -13.18
C ALA A 182 -10.36 2.01 -14.40
N GLN A 183 -10.65 2.54 -15.58
CA GLN A 183 -10.01 2.08 -16.81
C GLN A 183 -8.55 2.57 -16.86
N PRO A 184 -7.68 1.93 -17.66
CA PRO A 184 -6.34 2.45 -17.90
C PRO A 184 -6.36 3.91 -18.41
N LYS A 185 -5.38 4.72 -17.97
CA LYS A 185 -5.17 6.13 -18.38
C LYS A 185 -6.28 7.12 -17.99
N THR A 186 -7.05 6.84 -16.94
CA THR A 186 -8.12 7.73 -16.42
C THR A 186 -7.65 8.73 -15.35
N GLY A 187 -6.39 8.69 -14.93
CA GLY A 187 -5.86 9.57 -13.87
C GLY A 187 -5.92 8.98 -12.45
N LYS A 188 -6.16 7.67 -12.32
CA LYS A 188 -6.12 6.89 -11.06
C LYS A 188 -4.97 7.30 -10.12
N THR A 189 -3.73 7.30 -10.62
CA THR A 189 -2.54 7.57 -9.79
C THR A 189 -2.53 9.00 -9.25
N GLN A 190 -2.98 9.97 -10.04
CA GLN A 190 -3.11 11.36 -9.58
C GLN A 190 -4.20 11.48 -8.51
N LEU A 191 -5.32 10.80 -8.70
CA LEU A 191 -6.41 10.80 -7.73
C LEU A 191 -6.01 10.18 -6.40
N LEU A 192 -5.33 9.02 -6.42
CA LEU A 192 -4.78 8.38 -5.22
C LEU A 192 -3.80 9.29 -4.48
N ARG A 193 -2.92 10.00 -5.21
CA ARG A 193 -2.00 10.98 -4.63
C ARG A 193 -2.75 12.13 -3.94
N SER A 194 -3.76 12.71 -4.60
CA SER A 194 -4.58 13.76 -4.00
C SER A 194 -5.31 13.27 -2.75
N ILE A 195 -5.80 12.04 -2.73
CA ILE A 195 -6.40 11.42 -1.53
C ILE A 195 -5.37 11.26 -0.41
N ALA A 196 -4.17 10.73 -0.72
CA ALA A 196 -3.10 10.54 0.24
C ALA A 196 -2.72 11.87 0.94
N GLN A 197 -2.46 12.91 0.15
CA GLN A 197 -2.09 14.23 0.64
C GLN A 197 -3.22 14.89 1.45
N ALA A 198 -4.48 14.68 1.04
CA ALA A 198 -5.64 15.16 1.77
C ALA A 198 -5.77 14.47 3.14
N VAL A 199 -5.59 13.15 3.21
CA VAL A 199 -5.59 12.40 4.47
C VAL A 199 -4.46 12.89 5.38
N GLU A 200 -3.24 13.05 4.87
CA GLU A 200 -2.11 13.54 5.68
C GLU A 200 -2.35 14.94 6.25
N ARG A 201 -2.97 15.82 5.45
CA ARG A 201 -3.22 17.20 5.84
C ARG A 201 -4.38 17.33 6.81
N ASN A 202 -5.50 16.67 6.51
CA ASN A 202 -6.76 16.87 7.22
C ASN A 202 -6.94 15.88 8.38
N HIS A 203 -6.27 14.72 8.30
CA HIS A 203 -6.37 13.61 9.25
C HIS A 203 -4.97 13.08 9.66
N PRO A 204 -4.09 13.93 10.22
CA PRO A 204 -2.74 13.52 10.64
C PRO A 204 -2.75 12.45 11.75
N GLU A 205 -3.89 12.22 12.41
CA GLU A 205 -4.07 11.14 13.38
C GLU A 205 -4.19 9.76 12.71
N CYS A 206 -4.56 9.70 11.43
CA CYS A 206 -4.71 8.45 10.70
C CYS A 206 -3.33 7.93 10.25
N HIS A 207 -3.07 6.65 10.48
CA HIS A 207 -1.90 5.96 9.93
C HIS A 207 -2.13 5.68 8.43
N LEU A 208 -1.53 6.50 7.57
CA LEU A 208 -1.64 6.33 6.11
C LEU A 208 -0.64 5.28 5.60
N MET A 209 -1.16 4.30 4.88
CA MET A 209 -0.42 3.25 4.20
C MET A 209 -0.76 3.27 2.71
N VAL A 210 0.25 3.24 1.84
CA VAL A 210 0.06 3.10 0.39
C VAL A 210 0.69 1.79 -0.07
N VAL A 211 -0.13 0.88 -0.58
CA VAL A 211 0.28 -0.46 -1.01
C VAL A 211 0.23 -0.55 -2.53
N LEU A 212 1.41 -0.64 -3.16
CA LEU A 212 1.57 -0.68 -4.62
C LEU A 212 2.02 -2.08 -5.06
N LEU A 213 1.17 -2.79 -5.81
CA LEU A 213 1.40 -4.18 -6.22
C LEU A 213 1.44 -4.27 -7.74
N ASP A 214 2.47 -4.94 -8.26
CA ASP A 214 2.66 -5.17 -9.70
C ASP A 214 2.57 -3.86 -10.52
N GLU A 215 3.11 -2.79 -9.93
CA GLU A 215 3.16 -1.44 -10.53
C GLU A 215 4.58 -1.10 -10.97
N ARG A 216 4.71 -0.06 -11.80
CA ARG A 216 6.00 0.36 -12.35
C ARG A 216 6.91 1.01 -11.29
N PRO A 217 8.24 0.73 -11.30
CA PRO A 217 9.19 1.30 -10.34
C PRO A 217 9.19 2.84 -10.28
N GLU A 218 8.99 3.52 -11.40
CA GLU A 218 8.92 4.98 -11.47
C GLU A 218 7.68 5.53 -10.73
N GLU A 219 6.53 4.85 -10.81
CA GLU A 219 5.31 5.23 -10.09
C GLU A 219 5.48 5.00 -8.58
N VAL A 220 6.15 3.92 -8.18
CA VAL A 220 6.52 3.66 -6.77
C VAL A 220 7.43 4.77 -6.23
N THR A 221 8.43 5.16 -7.02
CA THR A 221 9.39 6.21 -6.62
C THR A 221 8.70 7.56 -6.45
N ASP A 222 7.82 7.91 -7.38
CA ASP A 222 7.04 9.15 -7.33
C ASP A 222 6.11 9.17 -6.10
N MET A 223 5.43 8.07 -5.80
CA MET A 223 4.59 7.96 -4.60
C MET A 223 5.41 8.13 -3.32
N ARG A 224 6.57 7.47 -3.20
CA ARG A 224 7.48 7.58 -2.04
C ARG A 224 8.01 8.99 -1.80
N ARG A 225 8.16 9.79 -2.84
CA ARG A 225 8.64 11.17 -2.73
C ARG A 225 7.53 12.16 -2.37
N THR A 226 6.27 11.76 -2.60
CA THR A 226 5.12 12.66 -2.54
C THR A 226 4.27 12.44 -1.30
N VAL A 227 4.18 11.20 -0.82
CA VAL A 227 3.37 10.79 0.33
C VAL A 227 4.30 10.62 1.53
N GLY A 228 4.00 11.31 2.62
CA GLY A 228 4.69 11.20 3.91
C GLY A 228 4.29 9.96 4.74
N GLY A 229 3.26 9.24 4.34
CA GLY A 229 2.84 7.95 4.89
C GLY A 229 3.74 6.77 4.52
N GLU A 230 3.35 5.59 5.01
CA GLU A 230 4.09 4.34 4.80
C GLU A 230 3.84 3.77 3.40
N VAL A 231 4.86 3.77 2.53
CA VAL A 231 4.73 3.23 1.15
C VAL A 231 5.30 1.80 1.05
N ILE A 232 4.40 0.83 0.95
CA ILE A 232 4.66 -0.59 0.73
C ILE A 232 4.58 -0.87 -0.77
N SER A 233 5.57 -1.57 -1.32
CA SER A 233 5.58 -1.86 -2.75
C SER A 233 6.19 -3.21 -3.12
N SER A 234 5.60 -3.87 -4.11
CA SER A 234 6.20 -4.99 -4.85
C SER A 234 5.98 -4.74 -6.34
N THR A 235 7.02 -4.34 -7.06
CA THR A 235 6.99 -3.95 -8.48
C THR A 235 6.74 -5.14 -9.42
N PHE A 236 6.34 -4.88 -10.67
CA PHE A 236 5.92 -5.91 -11.65
C PHE A 236 6.97 -6.99 -11.99
N ASP A 237 8.25 -6.71 -11.71
CA ASP A 237 9.36 -7.64 -11.93
C ASP A 237 9.48 -8.70 -10.81
N ARG A 238 8.65 -8.58 -9.77
CA ARG A 238 8.61 -9.52 -8.64
C ARG A 238 7.62 -10.67 -8.88
N PRO A 239 7.85 -11.84 -8.27
CA PRO A 239 6.95 -12.96 -8.38
C PRO A 239 5.64 -12.73 -7.61
N ALA A 240 4.56 -13.41 -8.04
CA ALA A 240 3.21 -13.24 -7.48
C ALA A 240 3.14 -13.45 -5.96
N TYR A 241 3.91 -14.39 -5.40
CA TYR A 241 3.91 -14.64 -3.95
C TYR A 241 4.44 -13.45 -3.13
N GLU A 242 5.35 -12.63 -3.69
CA GLU A 242 5.83 -11.42 -3.02
C GLU A 242 4.73 -10.35 -2.97
N HIS A 243 3.92 -10.21 -4.04
CA HIS A 243 2.76 -9.31 -4.03
C HIS A 243 1.75 -9.70 -2.93
N ILE A 244 1.48 -11.00 -2.82
CA ILE A 244 0.57 -11.54 -1.80
C ILE A 244 1.14 -11.27 -0.40
N ALA A 245 2.40 -11.62 -0.16
CA ALA A 245 3.05 -11.45 1.15
C ALA A 245 3.06 -9.98 1.60
N ALA A 246 3.39 -9.04 0.70
CA ALA A 246 3.40 -7.61 1.01
C ALA A 246 1.99 -7.11 1.39
N ALA A 247 0.96 -7.51 0.65
CA ALA A 247 -0.42 -7.11 0.89
C ALA A 247 -0.97 -7.69 2.20
N GLU A 248 -0.74 -8.98 2.45
CA GLU A 248 -1.19 -9.66 3.67
C GLU A 248 -0.52 -9.07 4.92
N LEU A 249 0.80 -8.85 4.88
CA LEU A 249 1.51 -8.25 6.00
C LEU A 249 1.11 -6.79 6.24
N ALA A 250 0.82 -6.01 5.19
CA ALA A 250 0.29 -4.65 5.31
C ALA A 250 -1.06 -4.62 6.03
N VAL A 251 -1.98 -5.54 5.69
CA VAL A 251 -3.28 -5.60 6.36
C VAL A 251 -3.17 -6.15 7.77
N GLU A 252 -2.29 -7.12 8.05
CA GLU A 252 -2.03 -7.55 9.43
C GLU A 252 -1.46 -6.40 10.26
N ARG A 253 -0.53 -5.59 9.71
CA ARG A 253 -0.02 -4.38 10.38
C ARG A 253 -1.16 -3.40 10.72
N ALA A 254 -2.04 -3.13 9.76
CA ALA A 254 -3.21 -2.27 9.97
C ALA A 254 -4.12 -2.80 11.08
N LYS A 255 -4.39 -4.11 11.13
CA LYS A 255 -5.17 -4.74 12.20
C LYS A 255 -4.53 -4.53 13.56
N ARG A 256 -3.20 -4.66 13.68
CA ARG A 256 -2.51 -4.45 14.97
C ARG A 256 -2.63 -2.99 15.45
N ILE A 257 -2.66 -2.02 14.54
CA ILE A 257 -2.88 -0.59 14.87
C ILE A 257 -4.34 -0.36 15.29
N ALA A 258 -5.30 -0.88 14.52
CA ALA A 258 -6.72 -0.73 14.81
C ALA A 258 -7.14 -1.36 16.13
N GLU A 259 -6.60 -2.54 16.47
CA GLU A 259 -6.78 -3.20 17.78
C GLU A 259 -6.32 -2.35 18.98
N LEU A 260 -5.49 -1.32 18.74
CA LEU A 260 -4.98 -0.40 19.75
C LEU A 260 -5.70 0.95 19.76
N GLY A 261 -6.78 1.09 18.98
CA GLY A 261 -7.57 2.32 18.89
C GLY A 261 -7.15 3.26 17.76
N GLY A 262 -6.15 2.90 16.94
CA GLY A 262 -5.69 3.76 15.84
C GLY A 262 -6.55 3.64 14.59
N ASP A 263 -6.73 4.75 13.87
CA ASP A 263 -7.36 4.76 12.56
C ASP A 263 -6.33 4.55 11.46
N VAL A 264 -6.58 3.60 10.55
CA VAL A 264 -5.66 3.28 9.45
C VAL A 264 -6.35 3.54 8.11
N VAL A 265 -5.67 4.22 7.20
CA VAL A 265 -6.12 4.40 5.82
C VAL A 265 -5.14 3.68 4.89
N ILE A 266 -5.63 2.70 4.15
CA ILE A 266 -4.85 1.96 3.15
C ILE A 266 -5.31 2.36 1.75
N LEU A 267 -4.39 2.90 0.97
CA LEU A 267 -4.57 3.11 -0.47
C LEU A 267 -3.92 1.94 -1.21
N LEU A 268 -4.75 1.05 -1.79
CA LEU A 268 -4.28 -0.17 -2.43
C LEU A 268 -4.35 -0.06 -3.97
N ASP A 269 -3.20 -0.16 -4.61
CA ASP A 269 -3.07 -0.07 -6.07
C ASP A 269 -2.33 -1.29 -6.64
N SER A 270 -3.00 -2.35 -7.12
CA SER A 270 -4.46 -2.49 -7.25
C SER A 270 -4.96 -3.82 -6.70
N LEU A 271 -6.25 -3.84 -6.32
CA LEU A 271 -6.93 -5.04 -5.87
C LEU A 271 -7.08 -6.07 -7.00
N THR A 272 -7.28 -5.62 -8.24
CA THR A 272 -7.30 -6.50 -9.42
C THR A 272 -5.96 -7.22 -9.61
N ARG A 273 -4.83 -6.53 -9.43
CA ARG A 273 -3.50 -7.15 -9.51
C ARG A 273 -3.26 -8.14 -8.37
N LEU A 274 -3.75 -7.85 -7.16
CA LEU A 274 -3.72 -8.83 -6.07
C LEU A 274 -4.53 -10.10 -6.40
N CYS A 275 -5.73 -9.95 -6.97
CA CYS A 275 -6.54 -11.09 -7.44
C CYS A 275 -5.79 -11.93 -8.49
N ARG A 276 -5.14 -11.29 -9.46
CA ARG A 276 -4.29 -11.98 -10.45
C ARG A 276 -3.14 -12.72 -9.78
N ALA A 277 -2.47 -12.11 -8.80
CA ALA A 277 -1.38 -12.75 -8.06
C ALA A 277 -1.86 -14.03 -7.34
N HIS A 278 -2.99 -13.97 -6.63
CA HIS A 278 -3.59 -15.15 -6.00
C HIS A 278 -4.00 -16.21 -7.02
N ASN A 279 -4.57 -15.81 -8.15
CA ASN A 279 -4.96 -16.75 -9.22
C ASN A 279 -3.75 -17.46 -9.83
N ASN A 280 -2.67 -16.74 -10.09
CA ASN A 280 -1.44 -17.30 -10.66
C ASN A 280 -0.68 -18.19 -9.67
N ASN A 281 -0.84 -17.95 -8.36
CA ASN A 281 -0.24 -18.75 -7.30
C ASN A 281 -1.14 -19.90 -6.80
N ALA A 282 -2.40 -19.96 -7.25
CA ALA A 282 -3.31 -21.03 -6.88
C ALA A 282 -2.86 -22.35 -7.52
N LYS A 283 -2.82 -23.42 -6.70
CA LYS A 283 -2.71 -24.77 -7.24
C LYS A 283 -4.02 -25.08 -7.99
N PRO A 284 -3.99 -25.66 -9.20
CA PRO A 284 -5.22 -25.92 -9.97
C PRO A 284 -6.23 -26.71 -9.13
N GLY A 285 -7.31 -26.05 -8.69
CA GLY A 285 -8.29 -26.60 -7.75
C GLY A 285 -9.40 -27.42 -8.41
N GLY A 286 -9.26 -27.74 -9.69
CA GLY A 286 -10.19 -28.56 -10.48
C GLY A 286 -11.49 -27.86 -10.90
N ARG A 287 -11.82 -26.68 -10.37
CA ARG A 287 -12.98 -25.87 -10.78
C ARG A 287 -12.55 -24.48 -11.23
N THR A 288 -12.43 -24.33 -12.55
CA THR A 288 -12.17 -23.05 -13.21
C THR A 288 -13.50 -22.35 -13.51
N LEU A 289 -13.65 -21.12 -13.05
CA LEU A 289 -14.78 -20.23 -13.32
C LEU A 289 -14.58 -19.49 -14.64
N SER A 290 -15.57 -18.66 -15.00
CA SER A 290 -15.48 -17.80 -16.19
C SER A 290 -14.19 -16.99 -16.19
N GLY A 291 -13.56 -16.86 -17.36
CA GLY A 291 -12.32 -16.11 -17.53
C GLY A 291 -11.05 -16.82 -17.07
N GLY A 292 -11.10 -18.11 -16.69
CA GLY A 292 -9.90 -18.85 -16.28
C GLY A 292 -9.53 -18.65 -14.80
N VAL A 293 -10.49 -18.18 -14.01
CA VAL A 293 -10.30 -17.88 -12.59
C VAL A 293 -10.50 -19.13 -11.74
N ASP A 294 -9.55 -19.47 -10.88
CA ASP A 294 -9.73 -20.52 -9.89
C ASP A 294 -10.68 -20.04 -8.79
N ALA A 295 -11.69 -20.86 -8.45
CA ALA A 295 -12.70 -20.49 -7.46
C ALA A 295 -12.12 -20.14 -6.07
N ALA A 296 -10.98 -20.74 -5.70
CA ALA A 296 -10.32 -20.45 -4.42
C ALA A 296 -9.50 -19.15 -4.44
N ALA A 297 -9.09 -18.68 -5.63
CA ALA A 297 -8.19 -17.54 -5.77
C ALA A 297 -8.78 -16.21 -5.28
N ILE A 298 -10.11 -16.06 -5.34
CA ILE A 298 -10.78 -14.81 -4.95
C ILE A 298 -11.04 -14.67 -3.45
N ALA A 299 -11.03 -15.79 -2.71
CA ALA A 299 -11.42 -15.82 -1.30
C ALA A 299 -10.51 -14.95 -0.42
N LYS A 300 -9.19 -15.03 -0.65
CA LYS A 300 -8.19 -14.27 0.11
C LYS A 300 -8.23 -12.77 -0.18
N PRO A 301 -8.25 -12.31 -1.45
CA PRO A 301 -8.50 -10.90 -1.78
C PRO A 301 -9.79 -10.35 -1.15
N LYS A 302 -10.90 -11.10 -1.19
CA LYS A 302 -12.17 -10.69 -0.56
C LYS A 302 -12.04 -10.56 0.96
N GLN A 303 -11.35 -11.51 1.61
CA GLN A 303 -11.08 -11.44 3.05
C GLN A 303 -10.22 -10.22 3.41
N LEU A 304 -9.20 -9.93 2.60
CA LEU A 304 -8.32 -8.79 2.77
C LEU A 304 -9.09 -7.47 2.61
N PHE A 305 -9.84 -7.31 1.53
CA PHE A 305 -10.65 -6.12 1.30
C PHE A 305 -11.75 -5.96 2.35
N GLY A 306 -12.34 -7.08 2.78
CA GLY A 306 -13.30 -7.15 3.89
C GLY A 306 -12.71 -6.85 5.27
N ALA A 307 -11.38 -6.72 5.40
CA ALA A 307 -10.77 -6.26 6.65
C ALA A 307 -11.14 -4.81 6.96
N ALA A 308 -11.40 -3.97 5.94
CA ALA A 308 -11.82 -2.60 6.20
C ALA A 308 -13.21 -2.54 6.84
N ARG A 309 -13.28 -1.88 7.99
CA ARG A 309 -14.47 -1.73 8.84
C ARG A 309 -14.20 -0.69 9.91
N ASN A 310 -15.26 -0.04 10.38
CA ASN A 310 -15.24 0.72 11.62
C ASN A 310 -15.46 -0.26 12.78
N LEU A 311 -14.77 -0.11 13.90
CA LEU A 311 -14.90 -1.00 15.07
C LEU A 311 -15.52 -0.21 16.22
N GLU A 312 -16.49 -0.81 16.91
CA GLU A 312 -17.16 -0.13 18.02
C GLU A 312 -16.23 0.11 19.20
N GLU A 313 -15.39 -0.88 19.52
CA GLU A 313 -14.56 -0.90 20.73
C GLU A 313 -13.12 -0.44 20.48
N ALA A 314 -12.77 -0.09 19.24
CA ALA A 314 -11.39 0.20 18.84
C ALA A 314 -11.32 1.23 17.70
N GLY A 315 -10.21 1.26 16.95
CA GLY A 315 -10.05 2.17 15.81
C GLY A 315 -10.75 1.68 14.55
N SER A 316 -10.35 2.19 13.41
CA SER A 316 -10.92 1.78 12.11
C SER A 316 -9.85 1.36 11.11
N ILE A 317 -10.25 0.54 10.13
CA ILE A 317 -9.46 0.29 8.93
C ILE A 317 -10.27 0.75 7.72
N THR A 318 -9.79 1.77 7.04
CA THR A 318 -10.29 2.22 5.74
C THR A 318 -9.42 1.63 4.65
N ILE A 319 -10.01 0.98 3.64
CA ILE A 319 -9.30 0.53 2.44
C ILE A 319 -9.97 1.17 1.22
N LEU A 320 -9.20 1.97 0.50
CA LEU A 320 -9.55 2.50 -0.82
C LEU A 320 -8.70 1.77 -1.84
N ALA A 321 -9.32 0.86 -2.58
CA ALA A 321 -8.60 0.02 -3.50
C ALA A 321 -8.99 0.30 -4.94
N THR A 322 -8.02 0.34 -5.84
CA THR A 322 -8.29 0.50 -7.25
C THR A 322 -8.69 -0.85 -7.85
N ALA A 323 -9.71 -0.82 -8.71
CA ALA A 323 -10.16 -1.96 -9.47
C ALA A 323 -10.13 -1.61 -10.96
N LEU A 324 -9.40 -2.40 -11.74
CA LEU A 324 -9.30 -2.23 -13.18
C LEU A 324 -10.52 -2.85 -13.85
N VAL A 325 -11.14 -2.08 -14.75
CA VAL A 325 -12.26 -2.54 -15.60
C VAL A 325 -11.95 -2.24 -17.07
N GLU A 326 -12.66 -2.95 -17.96
CA GLU A 326 -12.51 -2.81 -19.42
C GLU A 326 -11.07 -3.00 -19.91
N THR A 327 -10.36 -3.94 -19.28
CA THR A 327 -8.99 -4.31 -19.67
C THR A 327 -8.97 -5.27 -20.86
N GLY A 328 -10.14 -5.76 -21.28
CA GLY A 328 -10.29 -6.86 -22.25
C GLY A 328 -10.10 -8.26 -21.63
N SER A 329 -9.85 -8.35 -20.32
CA SER A 329 -9.69 -9.62 -19.59
C SER A 329 -10.99 -10.03 -18.92
N ARG A 330 -11.58 -11.15 -19.34
CA ARG A 330 -12.75 -11.75 -18.68
C ARG A 330 -12.49 -12.11 -17.21
N ALA A 331 -11.24 -12.40 -16.84
CA ALA A 331 -10.87 -12.65 -15.46
C ALA A 331 -10.99 -11.38 -14.61
N ASP A 332 -10.59 -10.22 -15.15
CA ASP A 332 -10.70 -8.96 -14.43
C ASP A 332 -12.16 -8.54 -14.26
N ASP A 333 -12.99 -8.73 -15.29
CA ASP A 333 -14.43 -8.48 -15.21
C ASP A 333 -15.06 -9.34 -14.10
N PHE A 334 -14.67 -10.62 -14.02
CA PHE A 334 -15.11 -11.52 -12.96
C PHE A 334 -14.63 -11.05 -11.58
N PHE A 335 -13.36 -10.67 -11.43
CA PHE A 335 -12.85 -10.14 -10.16
C PHE A 335 -13.61 -8.89 -9.72
N PHE A 336 -13.88 -7.98 -10.65
CA PHE A 336 -14.60 -6.75 -10.36
C PHE A 336 -16.00 -7.03 -9.82
N GLU A 337 -16.79 -7.88 -10.47
CA GLU A 337 -18.15 -8.22 -10.00
C GLU A 337 -18.15 -8.86 -8.60
N GLU A 338 -17.19 -9.76 -8.33
CA GLU A 338 -17.04 -10.36 -7.02
C GLU A 338 -16.66 -9.34 -5.92
N LEU A 339 -15.76 -8.41 -6.23
CA LEU A 339 -15.28 -7.40 -5.28
C LEU A 339 -16.30 -6.30 -5.04
N LYS A 340 -17.08 -5.93 -6.07
CA LYS A 340 -18.17 -4.94 -5.99
C LYS A 340 -19.21 -5.33 -4.94
N SER A 341 -19.51 -6.62 -4.81
CA SER A 341 -20.41 -7.13 -3.77
C SER A 341 -19.89 -6.93 -2.34
N THR A 342 -18.58 -6.73 -2.18
CA THR A 342 -17.89 -6.62 -0.88
C THR A 342 -17.73 -5.16 -0.44
N GLY A 343 -17.59 -4.24 -1.40
CA GLY A 343 -17.42 -2.80 -1.16
C GLY A 343 -18.71 -2.08 -0.72
N ASN A 344 -18.55 -0.92 -0.11
CA ASN A 344 -19.66 -0.04 0.29
C ASN A 344 -19.50 1.40 -0.23
N MET A 345 -18.46 1.69 -1.00
CA MET A 345 -18.32 2.90 -1.80
C MET A 345 -17.75 2.53 -3.18
N GLU A 346 -18.27 3.16 -4.23
CA GLU A 346 -17.76 3.05 -5.60
C GLU A 346 -17.50 4.46 -6.15
N LEU A 347 -16.26 4.73 -6.55
CA LEU A 347 -15.86 5.92 -7.28
C LEU A 347 -15.41 5.50 -8.67
N ARG A 348 -16.19 5.86 -9.69
CA ARG A 348 -15.96 5.43 -11.06
C ARG A 348 -15.24 6.51 -11.85
N LEU A 349 -14.16 6.12 -12.52
CA LEU A 349 -13.46 6.98 -13.46
C LEU A 349 -13.85 6.61 -14.89
N ASP A 350 -14.14 7.63 -15.69
CA ASP A 350 -14.58 7.50 -17.08
C ASP A 350 -13.47 7.93 -18.05
N ARG A 351 -13.05 6.99 -18.89
CA ARG A 351 -12.06 7.20 -19.95
C ARG A 351 -12.50 8.24 -20.97
N ALA A 352 -13.78 8.35 -21.29
CA ALA A 352 -14.27 9.36 -22.24
C ALA A 352 -14.04 10.79 -21.71
N LEU A 353 -14.17 11.00 -20.39
CA LEU A 353 -13.80 12.27 -19.75
C LEU A 353 -12.29 12.53 -19.86
N ALA A 354 -11.48 11.52 -19.57
CA ALA A 354 -10.02 11.64 -19.61
C ALA A 354 -9.50 11.91 -21.04
N GLU A 355 -10.07 11.27 -22.07
CA GLU A 355 -9.73 11.52 -23.48
C GLU A 355 -10.06 12.96 -23.92
N ARG A 356 -11.10 13.56 -23.33
CA ARG A 356 -11.46 14.97 -23.51
C ARG A 356 -10.67 15.93 -22.60
N ARG A 357 -9.72 15.42 -21.81
CA ARG A 357 -8.90 16.16 -20.83
C ARG A 357 -9.71 16.82 -19.72
N LEU A 358 -10.84 16.24 -19.36
CA LEU A 358 -11.67 16.66 -18.23
C LEU A 358 -11.23 15.91 -16.98
N PHE A 359 -10.56 16.60 -16.06
CA PHE A 359 -10.08 16.05 -14.81
C PHE A 359 -10.67 16.82 -13.60
N PRO A 360 -11.01 16.14 -12.50
CA PRO A 360 -11.01 14.69 -12.29
C PRO A 360 -12.00 13.97 -13.23
N ALA A 361 -11.58 12.85 -13.83
CA ALA A 361 -12.37 12.10 -14.80
C ALA A 361 -13.39 11.19 -14.10
N VAL A 362 -14.18 11.76 -13.18
CA VAL A 362 -15.15 11.01 -12.35
C VAL A 362 -16.50 10.98 -13.04
N ASP A 363 -17.08 9.79 -13.14
CA ASP A 363 -18.50 9.62 -13.45
C ASP A 363 -19.32 9.99 -12.21
N VAL A 364 -19.83 11.21 -12.21
CA VAL A 364 -20.59 11.80 -11.11
C VAL A 364 -21.96 11.14 -10.89
N THR A 365 -22.44 10.36 -11.87
CA THR A 365 -23.75 9.67 -11.80
C THR A 365 -23.62 8.22 -11.35
N GLY A 366 -22.57 7.52 -11.79
CA GLY A 366 -22.30 6.13 -11.42
C GLY A 366 -21.52 5.96 -10.12
N SER A 367 -21.10 7.05 -9.48
CA SER A 367 -20.36 7.04 -8.22
C SER A 367 -21.27 7.28 -7.00
N GLY A 368 -21.02 6.56 -5.91
CA GLY A 368 -21.79 6.73 -4.67
C GLY A 368 -21.24 5.94 -3.48
N THR A 369 -21.74 6.32 -2.30
CA THR A 369 -21.42 5.67 -1.02
C THR A 369 -22.70 5.15 -0.38
N ARG A 370 -22.70 3.89 0.08
CA ARG A 370 -23.82 3.32 0.83
C ARG A 370 -23.89 3.94 2.22
N ARG A 371 -25.11 4.21 2.69
CA ARG A 371 -25.37 4.82 4.01
C ARG A 371 -24.68 6.18 4.18
N GLU A 372 -24.59 6.99 3.11
CA GLU A 372 -23.96 8.31 3.14
C GLU A 372 -24.62 9.26 4.17
N GLU A 373 -25.89 9.02 4.53
CA GLU A 373 -26.60 9.75 5.59
C GLU A 373 -25.99 9.60 6.99
N LEU A 374 -25.08 8.65 7.20
CA LEU A 374 -24.33 8.50 8.44
C LEU A 374 -23.05 9.34 8.47
N LEU A 375 -22.63 9.90 7.34
CA LEU A 375 -21.36 10.61 7.18
C LEU A 375 -21.53 12.12 7.02
N VAL A 376 -22.66 12.56 6.47
CA VAL A 376 -22.94 13.97 6.20
C VAL A 376 -24.15 14.45 6.99
N SER A 377 -24.24 15.75 7.22
CA SER A 377 -25.40 16.33 7.90
C SER A 377 -26.68 16.16 7.04
N PRO A 378 -27.88 16.11 7.66
CA PRO A 378 -29.14 16.02 6.91
C PRO A 378 -29.32 17.16 5.89
N GLU A 379 -28.80 18.34 6.22
CA GLU A 379 -28.88 19.54 5.39
C GLU A 379 -27.95 19.46 4.17
N GLU A 380 -26.71 18.99 4.36
CA GLU A 380 -25.79 18.69 3.26
C GLU A 380 -26.39 17.59 2.36
N LEU A 381 -26.94 16.53 2.96
CA LEU A 381 -27.53 15.40 2.24
C LEU A 381 -28.70 15.80 1.33
N ASP A 382 -29.64 16.62 1.82
CA ASP A 382 -30.75 17.12 0.98
C ASP A 382 -30.23 17.91 -0.22
N THR A 383 -29.18 18.69 -0.01
CA THR A 383 -28.56 19.52 -1.05
C THR A 383 -27.83 18.67 -2.08
N VAL A 384 -27.04 17.70 -1.64
CA VAL A 384 -26.35 16.74 -2.51
C VAL A 384 -27.37 15.93 -3.32
N ARG A 385 -28.50 15.54 -2.73
CA ARG A 385 -29.59 14.85 -3.47
C ARG A 385 -30.21 15.73 -4.56
N ARG A 386 -30.36 17.04 -4.32
CA ARG A 386 -30.78 17.99 -5.38
C ARG A 386 -29.73 18.09 -6.48
N LEU A 387 -28.47 18.23 -6.09
CA LEU A 387 -27.35 18.24 -7.04
C LEU A 387 -27.34 16.98 -7.91
N ARG A 388 -27.46 15.79 -7.30
CA ARG A 388 -27.53 14.51 -8.04
C ARG A 388 -28.68 14.48 -9.05
N ARG A 389 -29.86 15.01 -8.70
CA ARG A 389 -31.01 15.11 -9.64
C ARG A 389 -30.70 16.02 -10.83
N VAL A 390 -30.06 17.16 -10.60
CA VAL A 390 -29.65 18.08 -11.67
C VAL A 390 -28.62 17.43 -12.59
N LEU A 391 -27.63 16.75 -12.01
CA LEU A 391 -26.57 16.05 -12.76
C LEU A 391 -27.12 14.87 -13.57
N ALA A 392 -28.06 14.11 -13.02
CA ALA A 392 -28.69 12.97 -13.70
C ALA A 392 -29.55 13.38 -14.92
N ALA A 393 -29.99 14.64 -14.98
CA ALA A 393 -30.72 15.16 -16.15
C ALA A 393 -29.78 15.52 -17.32
N GLN A 394 -28.47 15.56 -17.11
CA GLN A 394 -27.47 15.83 -18.13
C GLN A 394 -26.92 14.51 -18.71
N SER A 395 -26.39 14.55 -19.93
CA SER A 395 -25.60 13.43 -20.44
C SER A 395 -24.27 13.32 -19.67
N GLY A 396 -23.76 12.09 -19.48
CA GLY A 396 -22.69 11.80 -18.51
C GLY A 396 -21.52 12.80 -18.50
N ALA A 397 -20.95 13.10 -19.66
CA ALA A 397 -19.82 14.02 -19.72
C ALA A 397 -20.20 15.50 -19.45
N GLN A 398 -21.39 15.93 -19.88
CA GLN A 398 -21.92 17.26 -19.59
C GLN A 398 -22.20 17.45 -18.10
N ALA A 399 -22.61 16.39 -17.39
CA ALA A 399 -22.81 16.44 -15.95
C ALA A 399 -21.51 16.79 -15.21
N THR A 400 -20.41 16.11 -15.54
CA THR A 400 -19.11 16.40 -14.92
C THR A 400 -18.59 17.78 -15.31
N GLU A 401 -18.73 18.20 -16.57
CA GLU A 401 -18.36 19.56 -17.00
C GLU A 401 -19.11 20.64 -16.22
N LEU A 402 -20.43 20.51 -16.11
CA LEU A 402 -21.28 21.43 -15.37
C LEU A 402 -20.86 21.53 -13.91
N LEU A 403 -20.63 20.38 -13.26
CA LEU A 403 -20.17 20.34 -11.87
C LEU A 403 -18.84 21.09 -11.71
N LEU A 404 -17.83 20.76 -12.54
CA LEU A 404 -16.50 21.36 -12.45
C LEU A 404 -16.50 22.85 -12.82
N GLU A 405 -17.33 23.27 -13.76
CA GLU A 405 -17.53 24.70 -14.07
C GLU A 405 -18.10 25.45 -12.86
N ARG A 406 -19.16 24.96 -12.24
CA ARG A 406 -19.76 25.59 -11.07
C ARG A 406 -18.82 25.60 -9.87
N MET A 407 -18.10 24.50 -9.63
CA MET A 407 -17.13 24.41 -8.54
C MET A 407 -15.98 25.41 -8.67
N ARG A 408 -15.55 25.76 -9.89
CA ARG A 408 -14.51 26.77 -10.14
C ARG A 408 -14.88 28.17 -9.64
N HIS A 409 -16.17 28.47 -9.50
CA HIS A 409 -16.66 29.74 -8.98
C HIS A 409 -16.82 29.77 -7.45
N THR A 410 -16.35 28.74 -6.74
CA THR A 410 -16.51 28.58 -5.29
C THR A 410 -15.19 28.17 -4.65
N ARG A 411 -14.94 28.69 -3.45
CA ARG A 411 -13.70 28.44 -2.70
C ARG A 411 -13.69 27.06 -2.07
N ASP A 412 -14.86 26.62 -1.60
CA ASP A 412 -15.04 25.37 -0.86
C ASP A 412 -16.41 24.73 -1.13
N ASN A 413 -16.59 23.49 -0.67
CA ASN A 413 -17.82 22.74 -0.82
C ASN A 413 -18.99 23.34 -0.04
N ALA A 414 -18.73 24.02 1.07
CA ALA A 414 -19.78 24.68 1.85
C ALA A 414 -20.39 25.86 1.06
N GLU A 415 -19.57 26.68 0.41
CA GLU A 415 -19.99 27.75 -0.50
C GLU A 415 -20.74 27.18 -1.71
N PHE A 416 -20.21 26.12 -2.30
CA PHE A 416 -20.86 25.43 -3.39
C PHE A 416 -22.26 24.94 -3.04
N LEU A 417 -22.42 24.23 -1.92
CA LEU A 417 -23.72 23.72 -1.48
C LEU A 417 -24.69 24.87 -1.16
N ARG A 418 -24.22 25.99 -0.59
CA ARG A 418 -25.06 27.19 -0.38
C ARG A 418 -25.60 27.75 -1.71
N GLN A 419 -24.77 27.84 -2.75
CA GLN A 419 -25.22 28.32 -4.06
C GLN A 419 -26.24 27.36 -4.71
N ILE A 420 -26.05 26.05 -4.57
CA ILE A 420 -27.00 25.05 -5.08
C ILE A 420 -28.37 25.19 -4.40
N ARG A 421 -28.41 25.40 -3.08
CA ARG A 421 -29.67 25.63 -2.34
C ARG A 421 -30.44 26.87 -2.82
N GLN A 422 -29.72 27.94 -3.13
CA GLN A 422 -30.33 29.19 -3.61
C GLN A 422 -30.89 29.07 -5.03
N THR A 423 -30.24 28.27 -5.88
CA THR A 423 -30.54 28.17 -7.31
C THR A 423 -31.47 27.01 -7.66
N THR A 424 -31.69 26.06 -6.75
CA THR A 424 -32.55 24.89 -6.97
C THR A 424 -33.75 24.92 -6.01
N PRO A 425 -34.96 25.27 -6.47
CA PRO A 425 -36.15 25.29 -5.63
C PRO A 425 -36.38 23.97 -4.89
N ALA A 426 -36.96 24.01 -3.68
CA ALA A 426 -37.55 22.82 -3.06
C ALA A 426 -38.61 22.26 -3.99
N GLY A 427 -38.27 21.15 -4.66
CA GLY A 427 -39.24 20.36 -5.40
C GLY A 427 -40.40 20.06 -4.45
N SER A 428 -41.61 20.42 -4.86
CA SER A 428 -42.85 20.11 -4.18
C SER A 428 -42.86 18.63 -3.84
N THR A 429 -42.78 18.31 -2.55
CA THR A 429 -43.12 16.98 -2.04
C THR A 429 -44.54 16.67 -2.50
N GLU A 430 -44.67 15.74 -3.45
CA GLU A 430 -45.95 15.07 -3.70
C GLU A 430 -46.36 14.39 -2.39
N SER A 431 -47.51 14.83 -1.91
CA SER A 431 -48.23 14.40 -0.71
C SER A 431 -48.71 12.95 -0.77
#